data_AF-A0A7Z9FD05-F1
#
_entry.id   AF-A0A7Z9FD05-F1
#
_cell.length_a   1.000
_cell.length_b   1.000
_cell.length_c   1.000
_cell.angle_alpha   90.00
_cell.angle_beta   90.00
_cell.angle_gamma   90.00
#
_symmetry.space_group_name_H-M   'P 1'
#
loop_
_entity.id
_entity.type
_entity.pdbx_description
1 polymer ?
#
loop_
_entity_poly.entity_id
_entity_poly.type
_entity_poly.pdbx_seq_one_letter_code
_entity_poly.pdbx_strand_id
1 'polypeptide(L)'
;AFYKGENREPYNPDFAAMARSCGVDAATITHSRDLAEALEHAIKQNKPYLLDVHVDAEIRPPATGTWELPPIPHKEPVFGSPYLQNNAS
;
A
#
# COMPACT_ATOMS: atom_id res chain seq x y z
N ALA A 1 -1.65 -2.03 -13.10
CA ALA A 1 -2.77 -1.08 -13.27
C ALA A 1 -3.82 -1.70 -14.17
N PHE A 2 -5.09 -1.50 -13.86
CA PHE A 2 -6.23 -2.04 -14.60
C PHE A 2 -6.72 -1.01 -15.62
N TYR A 3 -7.10 -1.46 -16.81
CA TYR A 3 -7.51 -0.60 -17.91
C TYR A 3 -8.80 -1.11 -18.54
N LYS A 4 -9.73 -0.22 -18.90
CA LYS A 4 -10.99 -0.57 -19.57
C LYS A 4 -11.05 -0.01 -21.00
N GLY A 5 -11.71 -0.76 -21.88
CA GLY A 5 -12.00 -0.35 -23.27
C GLY A 5 -10.77 -0.20 -24.17
N GLU A 6 -11.01 0.20 -25.41
CA GLU A 6 -9.95 0.41 -26.43
C GLU A 6 -9.00 1.55 -26.04
N ASN A 7 -9.51 2.56 -25.35
CA ASN A 7 -8.75 3.75 -24.94
C ASN A 7 -7.85 3.54 -23.71
N ARG A 8 -7.82 2.32 -23.15
CA ARG A 8 -7.02 1.96 -21.96
C ARG A 8 -7.18 2.96 -20.81
N GLU A 9 -8.41 3.31 -20.49
CA GLU A 9 -8.69 4.22 -19.37
C GLU A 9 -8.38 3.50 -18.05
N PRO A 10 -7.52 4.05 -17.17
CA PRO A 10 -7.22 3.44 -15.88
C PRO A 10 -8.49 3.41 -15.03
N TYR A 11 -8.74 2.28 -14.38
CA TYR A 11 -9.85 2.14 -13.44
C TYR A 11 -9.42 1.33 -12.22
N ASN A 12 -10.18 1.46 -11.13
CA ASN A 12 -10.03 0.61 -9.97
C ASN A 12 -11.16 -0.44 -9.97
N PRO A 13 -10.86 -1.74 -10.15
CA PRO A 13 -11.85 -2.80 -10.01
C PRO A 13 -12.45 -2.85 -8.60
N ASP A 14 -13.70 -3.30 -8.48
CA ASP A 14 -14.30 -3.55 -7.17
C ASP A 14 -13.82 -4.90 -6.61
N PHE A 15 -12.67 -4.89 -5.95
CA PHE A 15 -12.08 -6.08 -5.33
C PHE A 15 -12.91 -6.62 -4.18
N ALA A 16 -13.63 -5.75 -3.47
CA ALA A 16 -14.51 -6.17 -2.39
C ALA A 16 -15.71 -6.97 -2.91
N ALA A 17 -16.33 -6.54 -4.02
CA ALA A 17 -17.37 -7.32 -4.69
C ALA A 17 -16.83 -8.65 -5.22
N MET A 18 -15.63 -8.65 -5.80
CA MET A 18 -14.98 -9.88 -6.27
C MET A 18 -14.74 -10.87 -5.11
N ALA A 19 -14.20 -10.42 -3.98
CA ALA A 19 -14.01 -11.26 -2.80
C ALA A 19 -15.32 -11.84 -2.28
N ARG A 20 -16.37 -11.02 -2.17
CA ARG A 20 -17.70 -11.46 -1.75
C ARG A 20 -18.28 -12.53 -2.68
N SER A 21 -18.05 -12.42 -3.99
CA SER A 21 -18.46 -13.45 -4.96
C SER A 21 -17.77 -14.81 -4.76
N CYS A 22 -16.56 -14.80 -4.17
CA CYS A 22 -15.79 -15.99 -3.82
C CYS A 22 -16.08 -16.51 -2.40
N GLY A 23 -17.06 -15.93 -1.69
CA GLY A 23 -17.39 -16.30 -0.31
C GLY A 23 -16.43 -15.73 0.75
N VAL A 24 -15.65 -14.70 0.41
CA VAL A 24 -14.74 -14.00 1.32
C VAL A 24 -15.35 -12.66 1.71
N ASP A 25 -15.43 -12.38 3.01
CA ASP A 25 -15.90 -11.07 3.49
C ASP A 25 -14.89 -9.97 3.11
N ALA A 26 -15.40 -8.77 2.81
CA ALA A 26 -14.54 -7.70 2.34
C ALA A 26 -15.06 -6.29 2.66
N ALA A 27 -14.12 -5.37 2.85
CA ALA A 27 -14.35 -3.94 3.02
C ALA A 27 -13.53 -3.12 2.02
N THR A 28 -14.13 -2.04 1.52
CA THR A 28 -13.45 -1.01 0.72
C THR A 28 -13.15 0.18 1.61
N ILE A 29 -11.89 0.62 1.61
CA ILE A 29 -11.38 1.72 2.44
C ILE A 29 -10.88 2.81 1.51
N THR A 30 -11.59 3.94 1.49
CA THR A 30 -11.26 5.12 0.67
C THR A 30 -10.60 6.24 1.46
N HIS A 31 -10.62 6.15 2.80
CA HIS A 31 -9.98 7.13 3.69
C HIS A 31 -9.04 6.43 4.67
N SER A 32 -7.85 6.98 4.86
CA SER A 32 -6.80 6.41 5.72
C SER A 32 -7.23 6.24 7.18
N ARG A 33 -8.12 7.10 7.68
CA ARG A 33 -8.67 7.05 9.05
C ARG A 33 -9.48 5.79 9.35
N ASP A 34 -10.05 5.15 8.33
CA ASP A 34 -10.93 3.99 8.50
C ASP A 34 -10.16 2.65 8.50
N LEU A 35 -8.88 2.68 8.10
CA LEU A 35 -8.04 1.49 7.98
C LEU A 35 -7.86 0.75 9.31
N ALA A 36 -7.64 1.49 10.40
CA ALA A 36 -7.37 0.88 11.70
C ALA A 36 -8.57 0.08 12.20
N GLU A 37 -9.77 0.66 12.16
CA GLU A 37 -11.00 0.01 12.59
C GLU A 37 -11.34 -1.19 11.70
N ALA A 38 -11.22 -1.05 10.37
CA ALA A 38 -11.48 -2.13 9.43
C ALA A 38 -10.50 -3.30 9.60
N LEU A 39 -9.23 -3.03 9.89
CA LEU A 39 -8.24 -4.05 10.19
C LEU A 39 -8.56 -4.80 11.48
N GLU A 40 -8.89 -4.08 12.56
CA GLU A 40 -9.30 -4.71 13.81
C GLU A 40 -10.54 -5.58 13.64
N HIS A 41 -11.51 -5.11 12.87
CA HIS A 41 -12.71 -5.88 12.55
C HIS A 41 -12.35 -7.17 11.81
N ALA A 42 -11.54 -7.09 10.75
CA ALA A 42 -11.11 -8.24 9.96
C ALA A 42 -10.38 -9.29 10.82
N ILE A 43 -9.50 -8.86 11.73
CA ILE A 43 -8.81 -9.76 12.67
C ILE A 43 -9.82 -10.46 13.59
N LYS A 44 -10.80 -9.73 14.14
CA LYS A 44 -11.83 -10.29 15.03
C LYS A 44 -12.74 -11.32 14.35
N GLN A 45 -12.93 -11.23 13.02
CA GLN A 45 -13.73 -12.20 12.27
C GLN A 45 -13.12 -13.61 12.26
N ASN A 46 -11.80 -13.74 12.45
CA ASN A 46 -11.07 -15.01 12.47
C ASN A 46 -11.40 -15.93 11.27
N LYS A 47 -11.54 -15.31 10.10
CA LYS A 47 -11.87 -15.94 8.81
C LYS A 47 -11.13 -15.18 7.69
N PRO A 48 -11.01 -15.76 6.49
CA PRO A 48 -10.51 -15.01 5.33
C PRO A 48 -11.29 -13.71 5.13
N TYR A 49 -10.57 -12.59 5.01
CA TYR A 49 -11.15 -11.25 4.84
C TYR A 49 -10.28 -10.43 3.88
N LEU A 50 -10.90 -9.65 2.99
CA LEU A 50 -10.21 -8.75 2.06
C LEU A 50 -10.40 -7.28 2.45
N LEU A 51 -9.30 -6.53 2.52
CA LEU A 51 -9.31 -5.07 2.69
C LEU A 51 -8.85 -4.42 1.39
N ASP A 52 -9.79 -3.81 0.66
CA ASP A 52 -9.52 -3.04 -0.56
C ASP A 52 -9.19 -1.59 -0.18
N VAL A 53 -7.89 -1.30 0.01
CA VAL A 53 -7.42 0.01 0.45
C VAL A 53 -7.01 0.85 -0.74
N HIS A 54 -7.74 1.94 -0.99
CA HIS A 54 -7.47 2.84 -2.10
C HIS A 54 -6.34 3.80 -1.69
N VAL A 55 -5.25 3.77 -2.45
CA VAL A 55 -4.10 4.65 -2.25
C VAL A 55 -4.02 5.60 -3.44
N ASP A 56 -3.81 6.88 -3.17
CA ASP A 56 -3.58 7.87 -4.21
C ASP A 56 -2.24 7.59 -4.91
N ALA A 57 -2.30 7.32 -6.21
CA ALA A 57 -1.14 7.00 -7.03
C ALA A 57 -0.22 8.21 -7.27
N GLU A 58 -0.72 9.44 -7.11
CA GLU A 58 0.04 10.67 -7.30
C GLU A 58 0.80 11.08 -6.03
N ILE A 59 0.38 10.57 -4.86
CA ILE A 59 1.14 10.71 -3.62
C ILE A 59 2.30 9.71 -3.69
N ARG A 60 3.43 10.18 -4.19
CA ARG A 60 4.69 9.44 -4.10
C ARG A 60 5.18 9.50 -2.66
N PRO A 61 5.11 8.42 -1.86
CA PRO A 61 5.74 8.44 -0.55
C PRO A 61 7.22 8.79 -0.73
N PRO A 62 7.80 9.64 0.13
CA PRO A 62 9.22 9.96 0.05
C PRO A 62 9.99 8.64 0.06
N ALA A 63 10.89 8.46 -0.91
CA ALA A 63 11.66 7.23 -1.06
C ALA A 63 12.36 6.91 0.27
N THR A 64 12.00 5.80 0.91
CA THR A 64 12.59 5.33 2.17
C THR A 64 13.87 4.52 1.97
N GLY A 65 14.36 4.44 0.73
CA GLY A 65 15.62 3.78 0.39
C GLY A 65 16.54 4.71 -0.39
N THR A 66 17.70 5.01 0.19
CA THR A 66 18.89 5.45 -0.56
C THR A 66 19.77 4.23 -0.75
N TRP A 67 20.01 3.84 -2.00
CA TRP A 67 21.07 2.89 -2.34
C TRP A 67 22.38 3.66 -2.47
N GLU A 68 23.43 3.23 -1.77
CA GLU A 68 24.77 3.82 -1.89
C GLU A 68 25.38 3.46 -3.25
N LEU A 69 25.67 4.49 -4.06
CA LEU A 69 26.52 4.39 -5.25
C LEU A 69 27.62 5.47 -5.13
N PRO A 70 28.85 5.11 -4.72
CA PRO A 70 29.99 6.02 -4.80
C PRO A 70 30.17 6.49 -6.26
N PRO A 71 30.38 7.80 -6.56
CA PRO A 71 30.85 8.88 -5.68
C PRO A 71 29.85 10.06 -5.48
N ILE A 72 28.52 9.86 -5.54
CA ILE A 72 27.55 10.98 -5.47
C ILE A 72 27.10 11.21 -4.01
N PRO A 73 27.21 12.42 -3.43
CA PRO A 73 26.84 12.68 -2.04
C PRO A 73 25.32 12.65 -1.80
N HIS A 74 24.93 12.12 -0.64
CA HIS A 74 23.57 11.75 -0.27
C HIS A 74 22.61 12.93 -0.09
N LYS A 75 21.32 12.69 -0.36
CA LYS A 75 20.22 13.56 0.06
C LYS A 75 19.55 12.93 1.28
N GLU A 76 19.35 13.69 2.34
CA GLU A 76 18.77 13.19 3.60
C GLU A 76 17.33 12.66 3.40
N PRO A 77 16.95 11.55 4.08
CA PRO A 77 15.60 11.04 4.03
C PRO A 77 14.62 12.02 4.68
N VAL A 78 13.45 12.20 4.06
CA VAL A 78 12.41 13.13 4.53
C VAL A 78 11.64 12.57 5.74
N PHE A 79 11.79 11.28 6.06
CA PHE A 79 11.21 10.65 7.24
C PHE A 79 12.04 9.43 7.70
N GLY A 80 12.30 9.32 9.01
CA GLY A 80 13.12 8.27 9.62
C GLY A 80 14.63 8.57 9.64
N SER A 81 15.39 7.73 10.34
CA SER A 81 16.86 7.80 10.38
C SER A 81 17.47 6.77 9.41
N PRO A 82 18.63 7.06 8.79
CA PRO A 82 19.36 6.07 8.02
C PRO A 82 19.68 4.84 8.87
N TYR A 83 19.46 3.65 8.32
CA TYR A 83 19.92 2.42 8.95
C TYR A 83 21.41 2.26 8.71
N LEU A 84 22.22 2.49 9.74
CA LEU A 84 23.66 2.22 9.70
C LEU A 84 23.88 0.73 10.02
N GLN A 85 24.29 -0.06 9.03
CA GLN A 85 24.86 -1.37 9.31
C GLN A 85 26.18 -1.18 10.05
N ASN A 86 26.21 -1.48 11.35
CA ASN A 86 27.45 -1.58 12.11
C ASN A 86 28.26 -2.79 11.60
N ASN A 87 29.02 -2.60 10.54
CA ASN A 87 30.11 -3.50 10.16
C ASN A 87 31.39 -2.95 10.77
N ALA A 88 31.56 -3.16 12.08
CA ALA A 88 32.87 -3.05 12.72
C ALA A 88 33.37 -4.48 12.97
N SER A 89 34.44 -4.81 12.26
CA SER A 89 35.27 -6.01 12.41
C SER A 89 35.95 -6.09 13.77
#